data_AF-A0A941YC59-F1
#
_entry.id   AF-A0A941YC59-F1
#
_cell.length_a   1.000
_cell.length_b   1.000
_cell.length_c   1.000
_cell.angle_alpha   90.00
_cell.angle_beta   90.00
_cell.angle_gamma   90.00
#
_symmetry.space_group_name_H-M   'P 1'
#
loop_
_entity.id
_entity.type
_entity.pdbx_description
1 polymer ?
#
loop_
_entity_poly.entity_id
_entity_poly.type
_entity_poly.pdbx_seq_one_letter_code
_entity_poly.pdbx_strand_id
1 'polypeptide(L)'
;MKRTLSILVMALAVSAFAHQGTRQISDAKLKQLKAEYKTTKAAYAKKPKDVATKKKYVDATFALGMGTMYAETLTPHEKYAGALAYFREVLKVEPKHKLAKENYDLIAGIYKKMHMPVPGEKDKGKGEKH
;
A
#
# COMPACT_ATOMS: atom_id res chain seq x y z
N MET A 1 -24.08 -19.64 -55.11
CA MET A 1 -22.62 -19.77 -55.22
C MET A 1 -22.01 -18.43 -55.58
N LYS A 2 -21.09 -17.91 -54.76
CA LYS A 2 -19.97 -17.02 -55.14
C LYS A 2 -19.09 -16.81 -53.89
N ARG A 3 -17.88 -17.38 -53.95
CA ARG A 3 -16.79 -17.25 -52.97
C ARG A 3 -15.82 -16.19 -53.47
N THR A 4 -15.43 -15.27 -52.59
CA THR A 4 -14.23 -14.40 -52.65
C THR A 4 -14.02 -13.95 -51.20
N LEU A 5 -13.12 -14.50 -50.37
CA LEU A 5 -11.66 -14.55 -50.44
C LEU A 5 -11.03 -13.20 -50.79
N SER A 6 -10.55 -12.45 -49.78
CA SER A 6 -9.20 -11.85 -49.70
C SER A 6 -9.08 -10.94 -48.46
N ILE A 7 -8.17 -11.28 -47.53
CA ILE A 7 -6.86 -10.63 -47.29
C ILE A 7 -7.02 -9.34 -46.44
N LEU A 8 -6.79 -9.43 -45.12
CA LEU A 8 -5.53 -9.09 -44.44
C LEU A 8 -5.22 -7.59 -44.47
N VAL A 9 -5.53 -6.89 -43.38
CA VAL A 9 -4.66 -5.84 -42.85
C VAL A 9 -4.58 -6.02 -41.33
N MET A 10 -3.54 -6.72 -40.92
CA MET A 10 -3.09 -6.85 -39.55
C MET A 10 -2.36 -5.54 -39.20
N ALA A 11 -3.09 -4.55 -38.68
CA ALA A 11 -2.47 -3.36 -38.10
C ALA A 11 -1.98 -3.70 -36.69
N LEU A 12 -0.67 -3.98 -36.62
CA LEU A 12 0.14 -4.02 -35.40
C LEU A 12 0.01 -2.70 -34.64
N ALA A 13 -0.91 -2.62 -33.68
CA ALA A 13 -0.90 -1.58 -32.65
C ALA A 13 0.07 -2.00 -31.54
N VAL A 14 1.38 -1.85 -31.80
CA VAL A 14 2.43 -2.12 -30.81
C VAL A 14 2.92 -0.80 -30.22
N SER A 15 2.93 -0.77 -28.88
CA SER A 15 3.71 0.12 -28.00
C SER A 15 3.11 1.49 -27.61
N ALA A 16 2.16 1.46 -26.68
CA ALA A 16 2.05 2.50 -25.65
C ALA A 16 1.91 1.87 -24.25
N PHE A 17 2.72 0.85 -23.96
CA PHE A 17 2.99 0.39 -22.60
C PHE A 17 4.45 0.73 -22.26
N ALA A 18 4.81 2.01 -22.36
CA ALA A 18 6.06 2.53 -21.81
C ALA A 18 5.71 3.29 -20.52
N HIS A 19 6.34 2.88 -19.41
CA HIS A 19 6.36 3.56 -18.11
C HIS A 19 5.08 3.52 -17.24
N GLN A 20 4.75 2.34 -16.70
CA GLN A 20 4.38 2.29 -15.28
C GLN A 20 5.67 2.24 -14.43
N GLY A 21 6.54 3.22 -14.60
CA GLY A 21 7.56 3.50 -13.59
C GLY A 21 6.82 3.86 -12.30
N THR A 22 7.23 3.29 -11.17
CA THR A 22 6.72 3.63 -9.85
C THR A 22 6.66 5.15 -9.73
N ARG A 23 5.45 5.74 -9.78
CA ARG A 23 5.29 7.19 -9.62
C ARG A 23 5.75 7.51 -8.20
N GLN A 24 6.95 8.04 -8.06
CA GLN A 24 7.39 8.59 -6.80
C GLN A 24 6.42 9.73 -6.41
N ILE A 25 6.25 9.94 -5.12
CA ILE A 25 5.37 10.95 -4.56
C ILE A 25 6.24 12.03 -3.94
N SER A 26 5.97 13.27 -4.34
CA SER A 26 6.66 14.45 -3.80
C SER A 26 6.35 14.67 -2.32
N ASP A 27 7.25 15.38 -1.64
CA ASP A 27 7.07 15.75 -0.24
C ASP A 27 5.79 16.52 0.04
N ALA A 28 5.41 17.41 -0.88
CA ALA A 28 4.16 18.17 -0.76
C ALA A 28 2.95 17.23 -0.70
N LYS A 29 2.94 16.19 -1.54
CA LYS A 29 1.86 15.20 -1.55
C LYS A 29 1.93 14.29 -0.32
N LEU A 30 3.12 13.89 0.13
CA LEU A 30 3.26 13.14 1.38
C LEU A 30 2.77 13.95 2.59
N LYS A 31 3.08 15.25 2.65
CA LYS A 31 2.60 16.17 3.69
C LYS A 31 1.08 16.30 3.67
N GLN A 32 0.47 16.38 2.49
CA GLN A 32 -0.99 16.36 2.34
C GLN A 32 -1.59 15.08 2.90
N LEU A 33 -1.04 13.91 2.57
CA LEU A 33 -1.51 12.61 3.08
C LEU A 33 -1.38 12.52 4.61
N LYS A 34 -0.27 13.03 5.18
CA LYS A 34 -0.08 13.11 6.64
C LYS A 34 -1.12 14.00 7.32
N ALA A 35 -1.47 15.13 6.70
CA ALA A 35 -2.51 16.02 7.22
C ALA A 35 -3.90 15.36 7.19
N GLU A 36 -4.26 14.72 6.07
CA GLU A 36 -5.53 14.00 5.94
C GLU A 36 -5.64 12.86 6.95
N TYR A 37 -4.57 12.08 7.12
CA TYR A 37 -4.48 11.05 8.15
C TYR A 37 -4.72 11.61 9.56
N LYS A 38 -4.07 12.72 9.92
CA LYS A 38 -4.25 13.35 11.25
C LYS A 38 -5.71 13.77 11.48
N THR A 39 -6.31 14.42 10.49
CA THR A 39 -7.70 14.89 10.56
C THR A 39 -8.69 13.73 10.69
N THR A 40 -8.57 12.72 9.83
CA THR A 40 -9.47 11.56 9.83
C THR A 40 -9.28 10.68 11.07
N LYS A 41 -8.04 10.52 11.56
CA LYS A 41 -7.75 9.83 12.82
C LYS A 41 -8.40 10.51 14.01
N ALA A 42 -8.32 11.84 14.10
CA ALA A 42 -8.99 12.60 15.15
C ALA A 42 -10.52 12.47 15.07
N ALA A 43 -11.09 12.47 13.86
CA ALA A 43 -12.53 12.26 13.66
C ALA A 43 -12.98 10.86 14.05
N TYR A 44 -12.22 9.82 13.67
CA TYR A 44 -12.49 8.44 14.05
C TYR A 44 -12.34 8.22 15.56
N ALA A 45 -11.34 8.82 16.21
CA ALA A 45 -11.15 8.73 17.66
C ALA A 45 -12.36 9.29 18.44
N LYS A 46 -13.00 10.35 17.93
CA LYS A 46 -14.23 10.91 18.52
C LYS A 46 -15.47 10.04 18.30
N LYS A 47 -15.51 9.29 17.20
CA LYS A 47 -16.66 8.47 16.79
C LYS A 47 -16.20 7.12 16.23
N PRO A 48 -15.63 6.22 17.05
CA PRO A 48 -14.98 5.00 16.55
C PRO A 48 -15.97 3.93 16.03
N LYS A 49 -17.25 4.07 16.37
CA LYS A 49 -18.32 3.18 15.88
C LYS A 49 -19.01 3.72 14.63
N ASP A 50 -18.73 4.96 14.23
CA ASP A 50 -19.31 5.53 13.03
C ASP A 50 -18.63 4.97 11.78
N VAL A 51 -19.44 4.42 10.88
CA VAL A 51 -18.93 3.72 9.69
C VAL A 51 -18.26 4.70 8.73
N ALA A 52 -18.76 5.92 8.62
CA ALA A 52 -18.21 6.93 7.71
C ALA A 52 -16.86 7.46 8.21
N THR A 53 -16.70 7.79 9.50
CA THR A 53 -15.40 8.19 10.06
C THR A 53 -14.40 7.05 10.01
N LYS A 54 -14.84 5.81 10.28
CA LYS A 54 -14.00 4.62 10.15
C LYS A 54 -13.46 4.50 8.72
N LYS A 55 -14.35 4.55 7.72
CA LYS A 55 -13.95 4.42 6.32
C LYS A 55 -12.96 5.51 5.91
N LYS A 56 -13.24 6.78 6.22
CA LYS A 56 -12.34 7.91 5.89
C LYS A 56 -10.97 7.74 6.53
N TYR A 57 -10.93 7.29 7.79
CA TYR A 57 -9.67 7.02 8.48
C TYR A 57 -8.92 5.85 7.84
N VAL A 58 -9.57 4.73 7.56
CA VAL A 58 -8.96 3.57 6.88
C VAL A 58 -8.39 3.98 5.51
N ASP A 59 -9.17 4.67 4.68
CA ASP A 59 -8.74 5.13 3.35
C ASP A 59 -7.52 6.06 3.46
N ALA A 60 -7.54 7.03 4.39
CA ALA A 60 -6.45 7.98 4.59
C ALA A 60 -5.19 7.30 5.14
N THR A 61 -5.32 6.37 6.09
CA THR A 61 -4.19 5.59 6.63
C THR A 61 -3.58 4.70 5.55
N PHE A 62 -4.41 4.03 4.74
CA PHE A 62 -3.91 3.22 3.62
C PHE A 62 -3.19 4.07 2.58
N ALA A 63 -3.78 5.21 2.18
CA ALA A 63 -3.17 6.14 1.23
C ALA A 63 -1.84 6.71 1.75
N LEU A 64 -1.74 7.02 3.04
CA LEU A 64 -0.48 7.44 3.65
C LEU A 64 0.55 6.31 3.68
N GLY A 65 0.14 5.07 3.95
CA GLY A 65 1.01 3.89 3.85
C GLY A 65 1.60 3.74 2.45
N MET A 66 0.75 3.79 1.42
CA MET A 66 1.18 3.77 0.02
C MET A 66 2.08 4.96 -0.31
N GLY A 67 1.70 6.18 0.06
CA GLY A 67 2.51 7.36 -0.21
C GLY A 67 3.87 7.35 0.48
N THR A 68 3.96 6.73 1.66
CA THR A 68 5.22 6.51 2.36
C THR A 68 6.13 5.57 1.59
N MET A 69 5.62 4.53 0.93
CA MET A 69 6.43 3.62 0.09
C MET A 69 7.05 4.32 -1.12
N TYR A 70 6.37 5.32 -1.67
CA TYR A 70 6.78 6.00 -2.90
C TYR A 70 7.36 7.39 -2.67
N ALA A 71 7.59 7.82 -1.42
CA ALA A 71 8.08 9.17 -1.12
C ALA A 71 9.50 9.41 -1.67
N GLU A 72 9.75 10.49 -2.39
CA GLU A 72 11.07 10.74 -3.00
C GLU A 72 12.20 10.90 -1.99
N THR A 73 11.89 11.48 -0.83
CA THR A 73 12.88 11.90 0.18
C THR A 73 13.16 10.87 1.26
N LEU A 74 12.37 9.80 1.34
CA LEU A 74 12.57 8.76 2.35
C LEU A 74 13.55 7.71 1.83
N THR A 75 14.46 7.30 2.71
CA THR A 75 15.32 6.14 2.47
C THR A 75 14.46 4.86 2.39
N PRO A 76 14.90 3.80 1.69
CA PRO A 76 14.16 2.55 1.63
C PRO A 76 13.76 1.98 3.00
N HIS A 77 14.65 2.10 4.00
CA HIS A 77 14.36 1.67 5.36
C HIS A 77 13.18 2.43 5.97
N GLU A 78 13.18 3.76 5.85
CA GLU A 78 12.09 4.62 6.34
C GLU A 78 10.77 4.36 5.59
N LYS A 79 10.83 4.19 4.27
CA LYS A 79 9.69 3.86 3.41
C LYS A 79 8.97 2.61 3.91
N TYR A 80 9.70 1.50 4.00
CA TYR A 80 9.12 0.20 4.29
C TYR A 80 8.72 0.06 5.76
N ALA A 81 9.55 0.54 6.70
CA ALA A 81 9.20 0.50 8.12
C ALA A 81 7.96 1.39 8.40
N GLY A 82 7.93 2.59 7.84
CA GLY A 82 6.80 3.52 7.97
C GLY A 82 5.52 2.96 7.34
N ALA A 83 5.59 2.45 6.11
CA ALA A 83 4.44 1.85 5.44
C ALA A 83 3.87 0.64 6.20
N LEU A 84 4.73 -0.25 6.72
CA LEU A 84 4.30 -1.39 7.54
C LEU A 84 3.53 -0.94 8.78
N ALA A 85 3.90 0.19 9.41
CA ALA A 85 3.18 0.71 10.56
C ALA A 85 1.76 1.15 10.19
N TYR A 86 1.60 1.86 9.07
CA TYR A 86 0.29 2.30 8.59
C TYR A 86 -0.59 1.13 8.11
N PHE A 87 -0.05 0.14 7.41
CA PHE A 87 -0.82 -1.05 7.02
C PHE A 87 -1.29 -1.85 8.23
N ARG A 88 -0.47 -1.97 9.28
CA ARG A 88 -0.90 -2.57 10.56
C ARG A 88 -2.02 -1.78 11.21
N GLU A 89 -1.97 -0.45 11.16
CA GLU A 89 -3.04 0.40 11.70
C GLU A 89 -4.35 0.18 10.94
N VAL A 90 -4.31 0.10 9.61
CA VAL A 90 -5.48 -0.29 8.78
C VAL A 90 -6.01 -1.66 9.19
N LEU A 91 -5.15 -2.68 9.25
CA LEU A 91 -5.56 -4.06 9.54
C LEU A 91 -6.09 -4.26 10.97
N LYS A 92 -5.72 -3.40 11.93
CA LYS A 92 -6.32 -3.40 13.28
C LYS A 92 -7.77 -2.94 13.25
N VAL A 93 -8.11 -1.99 12.38
CA VAL A 93 -9.44 -1.37 12.31
C VAL A 93 -10.33 -2.10 11.30
N GLU A 94 -9.73 -2.59 10.22
CA GLU A 94 -10.35 -3.34 9.14
C GLU A 94 -9.50 -4.56 8.76
N PRO A 95 -9.62 -5.67 9.52
CA PRO A 95 -8.80 -6.87 9.30
C PRO A 95 -8.95 -7.53 7.92
N LYS A 96 -10.06 -7.26 7.24
CA LYS A 96 -10.38 -7.79 5.90
C LYS A 96 -9.93 -6.86 4.77
N HIS A 97 -9.19 -5.78 5.06
CA HIS A 97 -8.72 -4.84 4.04
C HIS A 97 -7.64 -5.48 3.15
N LYS A 98 -8.08 -6.09 2.04
CA LYS A 98 -7.26 -6.93 1.15
C LYS A 98 -5.94 -6.27 0.74
N LEU A 99 -6.00 -5.04 0.22
CA LEU A 99 -4.81 -4.33 -0.25
C LEU A 99 -3.81 -4.02 0.87
N ALA A 100 -4.27 -3.77 2.09
CA ALA A 100 -3.36 -3.50 3.21
C ALA A 100 -2.66 -4.79 3.64
N LYS A 101 -3.37 -5.93 3.61
CA LYS A 101 -2.79 -7.24 3.90
C LYS A 101 -1.74 -7.63 2.87
N GLU A 102 -2.05 -7.48 1.59
CA GLU A 102 -1.13 -7.80 0.49
C GLU A 102 0.15 -6.96 0.57
N ASN A 103 0.03 -5.64 0.79
CA ASN A 103 1.21 -4.77 0.93
C ASN A 103 1.99 -5.03 2.22
N TYR A 104 1.31 -5.33 3.33
CA TYR A 104 1.96 -5.76 4.57
C TYR A 104 2.78 -7.04 4.35
N ASP A 105 2.16 -8.08 3.78
CA ASP A 105 2.80 -9.38 3.58
C ASP A 105 3.98 -9.28 2.62
N LEU A 106 3.85 -8.48 1.56
CA LEU A 106 4.94 -8.22 0.62
C LEU A 106 6.16 -7.67 1.34
N ILE A 107 6.00 -6.57 2.09
CA ILE A 107 7.12 -5.90 2.76
C ILE A 107 7.66 -6.78 3.90
N ALA A 108 6.78 -7.35 4.74
CA ALA A 108 7.19 -8.24 5.84
C ALA A 108 7.92 -9.48 5.31
N GLY A 109 7.50 -10.02 4.16
CA GLY A 109 8.16 -11.13 3.49
C GLY A 109 9.58 -10.79 3.02
N ILE A 110 9.82 -9.55 2.56
CA ILE A 110 11.17 -9.08 2.19
C ILE A 110 12.09 -9.08 3.43
N TYR A 111 11.64 -8.50 4.55
CA TYR A 111 12.40 -8.52 5.80
C TYR A 111 12.76 -9.96 6.24
N LYS A 112 11.77 -10.86 6.20
CA LYS A 112 11.98 -12.28 6.55
C LYS A 112 13.00 -12.97 5.63
N LYS A 113 12.93 -12.73 4.31
CA LYS A 113 13.90 -13.27 3.34
C LYS A 113 15.31 -12.73 3.55
N MET A 114 15.44 -11.51 4.06
CA MET A 114 16.72 -10.91 4.44
C MET A 114 17.21 -11.37 5.82
N HIS A 115 16.53 -12.30 6.48
CA HIS A 115 16.80 -12.70 7.87
C HIS A 115 16.79 -11.51 8.85
N MET A 116 16.02 -10.47 8.53
CA MET A 116 15.86 -9.28 9.35
C MET A 116 14.55 -9.35 10.15
N PRO A 117 14.52 -8.75 11.35
CA PRO A 117 13.28 -8.62 12.09
C PRO A 117 12.31 -7.69 11.35
N VAL A 118 11.04 -8.08 11.28
CA VAL A 118 9.97 -7.21 10.74
C VAL A 118 9.75 -6.07 11.73
N PRO A 119 9.95 -4.79 11.35
CA PRO A 119 9.91 -3.69 12.30
C PRO A 119 8.59 -3.61 13.08
N GLY A 120 8.64 -3.70 14.42
CA GLY A 120 7.46 -3.62 15.29
C GLY A 120 6.51 -4.83 15.26
N GLU A 121 6.88 -5.94 14.60
CA GLU A 121 6.31 -7.25 14.93
C GLU A 121 7.04 -7.73 16.19
N LYS A 122 6.30 -8.09 17.25
CA LYS A 122 6.94 -8.73 18.42
C LYS A 122 7.43 -10.10 17.94
N ASP A 123 8.71 -10.38 18.14
CA ASP A 123 9.34 -11.64 17.74
C ASP A 123 8.57 -12.80 18.40
N LYS A 124 7.73 -13.49 17.61
CA LYS A 124 6.98 -14.67 18.07
C LYS A 124 7.86 -15.94 18.05
N GLY A 125 9.17 -15.81 17.76
CA GLY A 125 10.04 -16.94 17.40
C GLY A 125 11.09 -17.37 18.43
N LYS A 126 11.11 -16.82 19.65
CA LYS A 126 12.03 -17.29 20.71
C LYS A 126 11.30 -17.51 22.03
N GLY A 127 10.45 -18.54 22.09
CA GLY A 127 9.66 -18.78 23.30
C GLY A 127 8.90 -20.11 23.45
N GLU A 128 8.91 -21.01 22.46
CA GLU A 128 8.36 -22.36 22.65
C GLU A 128 9.46 -23.40 22.46
N LYS A 129 10.24 -23.61 23.53
CA LYS A 129 10.81 -24.93 23.79
C LYS A 129 9.78 -25.66 24.66
N HIS A 130 9.08 -26.61 24.07
CA HIS A 130 8.44 -27.69 24.82
C HIS A 130 9.53 -28.62 25.36
#